data_AF-A0A679ISE5-F1
#
_entry.id   AF-A0A679ISE5-F1
#
_cell.length_a   1.000
_cell.length_b   1.000
_cell.length_c   1.000
_cell.angle_alpha   90.00
_cell.angle_beta   90.00
_cell.angle_gamma   90.00
#
_symmetry.space_group_name_H-M   'P 1'
#
loop_
_entity.id
_entity.type
_entity.pdbx_description
1 polymer ?
#
loop_
_entity_poly.entity_id
_entity_poly.type
_entity_poly.pdbx_seq_one_letter_code
_entity_poly.pdbx_strand_id
1 'polypeptide(L)' 'MGEHHKHASVGVAQAIFDGMPTVDRARVEAEAASKGVSALEIVRQSLDILIADAKPPATGGGGAGPAR' A
#
# COMPACT_ATOMS: atom_id res chain seq x y z
N MET A 1 -17.95 6.60 -13.79
CA MET A 1 -16.86 5.68 -14.13
C MET A 1 -15.56 6.43 -13.95
N GLY A 2 -14.90 6.28 -12.81
CA GLY A 2 -13.66 6.98 -12.57
C GLY A 2 -13.20 6.67 -11.16
N GLU A 3 -12.16 5.84 -11.06
CA GLU A 3 -11.10 6.01 -10.09
C GLU A 3 -10.04 4.97 -10.41
N HIS A 4 -9.04 5.41 -11.17
CA HIS A 4 -7.79 4.69 -11.32
C HIS A 4 -7.19 4.56 -9.93
N HIS A 5 -7.35 3.39 -9.31
CA HIS A 5 -6.49 2.99 -8.19
C HIS A 5 -5.05 3.02 -8.73
N LYS A 6 -4.33 4.10 -8.43
CA LYS A 6 -2.92 4.24 -8.77
C LYS A 6 -2.19 3.18 -7.94
N HIS A 7 -1.73 2.10 -8.58
CA HIS A 7 -0.77 1.20 -7.97
C HIS A 7 0.33 2.01 -7.27
N ALA A 8 0.79 1.54 -6.10
CA ALA A 8 1.95 2.14 -5.46
C ALA A 8 3.09 2.20 -6.49
N SER A 9 3.53 3.42 -6.85
CA SER A 9 4.48 3.60 -7.94
C SER A 9 5.83 2.98 -7.55
N VAL A 10 6.49 2.33 -8.52
CA VAL A 10 7.79 1.66 -8.31
C VAL A 10 8.82 2.62 -7.71
N GLY A 11 8.81 3.91 -8.10
CA GLY A 11 9.68 4.93 -7.53
C GLY A 11 9.43 5.24 -6.04
N VAL A 12 8.18 5.11 -5.56
CA VAL A 12 7.86 5.29 -4.14
C VAL A 12 8.31 4.08 -3.34
N ALA A 13 8.10 2.86 -3.86
CA ALA A 13 8.61 1.64 -3.24
C ALA A 13 10.15 1.67 -3.14
N GLN A 14 10.83 2.16 -4.18
CA GLN A 14 12.27 2.35 -4.18
C GLN A 14 12.71 3.36 -3.12
N ALA A 15 12.09 4.54 -3.05
CA ALA A 15 12.45 5.56 -2.08
C ALA A 15 12.25 5.09 -0.62
N ILE A 16 11.20 4.31 -0.35
CA ILE A 16 10.95 3.74 0.97
C ILE A 16 11.96 2.66 1.29
N PHE A 17 12.19 1.71 0.36
CA PHE A 17 13.22 0.68 0.55
C PHE A 17 14.59 1.33 0.76
N ASP A 18 14.90 2.40 0.02
CA ASP A 18 16.16 3.11 0.18
C ASP A 18 16.29 3.86 1.51
N GLY A 19 15.18 4.34 2.05
CA GLY A 19 15.13 4.98 3.38
C GLY A 19 15.07 4.01 4.56
N MET A 20 14.88 2.70 4.33
CA MET A 20 14.76 1.73 5.42
C MET A 20 16.07 1.55 6.20
N PRO A 21 16.00 1.39 7.54
CA PRO A 21 17.12 0.94 8.35
C PRO A 21 17.65 -0.41 7.84
N THR A 22 18.95 -0.65 7.99
CA THR A 22 19.61 -1.88 7.49
C THR A 22 18.97 -3.16 8.04
N VAL A 23 18.49 -3.13 9.29
CA VAL A 23 17.74 -4.23 9.91
C VAL A 23 16.42 -4.50 9.19
N ASP A 24 15.65 -3.47 8.87
CA ASP A 24 14.37 -3.64 8.18
C ASP A 24 14.55 -4.03 6.72
N ARG A 25 15.57 -3.50 6.03
CA ARG A 25 15.95 -3.98 4.68
C ARG A 25 16.28 -5.47 4.69
N ALA A 26 17.11 -5.94 5.62
CA ALA A 26 17.48 -7.34 5.70
C ALA A 26 16.26 -8.26 5.93
N ARG A 27 15.26 -7.79 6.69
CA ARG A 27 14.00 -8.52 6.89
C ARG A 27 13.18 -8.58 5.60
N VAL A 28 13.08 -7.47 4.87
CA VAL A 28 12.37 -7.42 3.58
C VAL A 28 13.07 -8.29 2.54
N GLU A 29 14.41 -8.30 2.51
CA GLU A 29 15.20 -9.14 1.62
C GLU A 29 15.06 -10.64 1.95
N ALA A 30 15.07 -10.99 3.24
CA ALA A 30 14.83 -12.37 3.67
C ALA A 30 13.42 -12.85 3.29
N GLU A 31 12.41 -11.97 3.46
CA GLU A 31 11.04 -12.28 3.06
C GLU A 31 10.91 -12.42 1.53
N ALA A 32 11.56 -11.54 0.77
CA ALA A 32 11.61 -11.59 -0.68
C ALA A 32 12.23 -12.89 -1.18
N ALA A 33 13.37 -13.28 -0.59
CA ALA A 33 14.04 -14.55 -0.89
C ALA A 33 13.14 -15.76 -0.56
N SER A 34 12.44 -15.73 0.58
CA SER A 34 11.50 -16.81 0.96
C SER A 34 10.31 -16.92 0.03
N LYS A 35 9.89 -15.81 -0.61
CA LYS A 35 8.74 -15.75 -1.53
C LYS A 35 9.15 -15.86 -3.00
N GLY A 36 10.46 -15.90 -3.31
CA GLY A 36 10.98 -15.93 -4.67
C GLY A 36 10.72 -14.66 -5.48
N VAL A 37 10.56 -13.52 -4.79
CA VAL A 37 10.30 -12.21 -5.41
C VAL A 37 11.41 -11.21 -5.06
N SER A 38 11.35 -10.00 -5.62
CA SER A 38 12.29 -8.94 -5.25
C SER A 38 11.87 -8.22 -3.97
N ALA A 39 12.83 -7.65 -3.24
CA ALA A 39 12.55 -6.83 -2.07
C ALA A 39 11.62 -5.65 -2.38
N LEU A 40 11.75 -5.05 -3.58
CA LEU A 40 10.86 -3.99 -4.05
C LEU A 40 9.42 -4.46 -4.25
N GLU A 41 9.21 -5.69 -4.71
CA GLU A 41 7.87 -6.28 -4.82
C GLU A 41 7.22 -6.45 -3.44
N ILE A 42 7.99 -6.83 -2.41
CA ILE A 42 7.50 -6.91 -1.03
C ILE A 42 7.06 -5.54 -0.52
N VAL A 43 7.87 -4.50 -0.74
CA VAL A 43 7.53 -3.13 -0.35
C VAL A 43 6.30 -2.65 -1.10
N ARG A 44 6.20 -2.92 -2.41
CA ARG A 44 5.03 -2.54 -3.21
C ARG A 44 3.76 -3.21 -2.73
N GLN A 45 3.78 -4.52 -2.48
CA GLN A 45 2.63 -5.25 -1.94
C GLN A 45 2.22 -4.73 -0.57
N SER A 46 3.19 -4.41 0.28
CA SER A 46 2.93 -3.79 1.58
C SER A 46 2.24 -2.43 1.43
N LEU A 47 2.68 -1.61 0.48
CA LEU A 47 2.05 -0.33 0.17
C LEU A 47 0.64 -0.48 -0.41
N ASP A 48 0.42 -1.47 -1.29
CA ASP A 48 -0.91 -1.74 -1.85
C ASP A 48 -1.90 -2.14 -0.75
N ILE A 49 -1.48 -2.91 0.26
CA ILE A 49 -2.30 -3.24 1.44
C ILE A 49 -2.60 -1.97 2.24
N LEU A 50 -1.59 -1.14 2.51
CA LEU A 50 -1.79 0.11 3.27
C LEU A 50 -2.70 1.09 2.53
N ILE A 51 -2.63 1.16 1.20
CA ILE A 51 -3.54 2.01 0.39
C ILE A 51 -4.96 1.43 0.40
N ALA A 52 -5.09 0.10 0.34
CA ALA A 52 -6.38 -0.58 0.41
C ALA A 52 -7.03 -0.42 1.81
N ASP A 53 -6.25 -0.45 2.88
CA ASP A 53 -6.68 -0.26 4.27
C ASP A 53 -6.97 1.23 4.59
N ALA A 54 -6.12 2.13 4.09
CA ALA A 54 -6.32 3.57 4.18
C ALA A 54 -7.47 4.09 3.30
N LYS A 55 -8.09 3.23 2.47
CA LYS A 55 -9.38 3.54 1.88
C LYS A 55 -10.35 3.66 3.06
N PRO A 56 -10.85 4.86 3.40
CA PRO A 56 -11.84 4.96 4.45
C PRO A 56 -13.00 4.01 4.10
N PRO A 57 -13.64 3.33 5.07
CA PRO A 57 -14.95 2.78 4.79
C PRO A 57 -15.74 3.94 4.21
N ALA A 58 -16.31 3.75 3.01
CA ALA A 58 -17.14 4.77 2.40
C ALA A 58 -18.23 5.13 3.42
N THR A 59 -18.07 6.23 4.15
CA THR A 59 -19.07 6.69 5.10
C THR A 59 -19.06 8.21 5.13
N GLY A 60 -20.14 8.75 4.56
CA GLY A 60 -20.62 10.12 4.74
C GLY A 60 -20.51 10.94 3.46
N GLY A 61 -21.59 11.47 2.87
CA GLY A 61 -22.98 11.59 3.30
C GLY A 61 -23.63 12.74 2.54
N GLY A 62 -24.85 12.54 2.03
CA GLY A 62 -25.64 13.60 1.42
C GLY A 62 -26.93 13.05 0.81
N GLY A 63 -28.01 12.98 1.61
CA GLY A 63 -29.34 12.65 1.08
C GLY A 63 -30.37 12.14 2.07
N ALA A 64 -30.79 13.00 3.00
CA ALA A 64 -32.12 13.08 3.63
C ALA A 64 -32.85 11.80 4.12
N GLY A 65 -32.83 11.61 5.44
CA GLY A 65 -34.01 11.23 6.23
C GLY A 65 -33.97 12.04 7.52
N PRO A 66 -35.08 12.55 8.07
CA PRO A 66 -36.36 11.85 8.15
C PRO A 66 -37.55 12.65 7.59
N ALA A 67 -38.50 11.98 6.94
CA ALA A 67 -39.85 12.51 6.78
C ALA A 67 -40.77 11.81 7.79
N ARG A 68 -41.47 12.62 8.58
CA ARG A 68 -42.62 12.25 9.41
C ARG A 68 -43.76 11.72 8.56
#